data_AF-A0A261PZZ9-F1
#
_entry.id   AF-A0A261PZZ9-F1
#
_cell.length_a   1.000
_cell.length_b   1.000
_cell.length_c   1.000
_cell.angle_alpha   90.00
_cell.angle_beta   90.00
_cell.angle_gamma   90.00
#
_symmetry.space_group_name_H-M   'P 1'
#
loop_
_entity.id
_entity.type
_entity.pdbx_description
1 polymer ?
#
loop_
_entity_poly.entity_id
_entity_poly.type
_entity_poly.pdbx_seq_one_letter_code
_entity_poly.pdbx_strand_id
1 'polypeptide(L)'
;MKSIAWLLTASLLLIHTQLEKVYATDHTLEANLNVKKEEVKPPVLVSQSVSCVRLMNFIIDNGYKVGEVSSFQLIRSSWLKSVVAIEYKDVLYVIAEIKRDRLGYQTQHYIFCNVPRRNWNAFRNIYDMQHSYGERFNAYIMDYECECE
;
A
#
# COMPACT_ATOMS: atom_id res chain seq x y z
N MET A 1 41.26 38.26 -40.48
CA MET A 1 40.39 38.52 -39.31
C MET A 1 39.86 37.18 -38.81
N LYS A 2 40.51 36.61 -37.79
CA LYS A 2 40.14 35.36 -37.09
C LYS A 2 40.06 35.72 -35.60
N SER A 3 38.95 35.35 -34.94
CA SER A 3 38.63 35.44 -33.50
C SER A 3 37.17 35.87 -33.44
N ILE A 4 36.21 35.01 -33.08
CA ILE A 4 35.64 34.96 -31.72
C ILE A 4 35.01 33.56 -31.42
N ALA A 5 35.20 32.55 -32.28
CA ALA A 5 34.52 31.26 -32.14
C ALA A 5 35.10 30.30 -31.06
N TRP A 6 36.15 30.68 -30.34
CA TRP A 6 36.87 29.78 -29.41
C TRP A 6 36.53 29.94 -27.93
N LEU A 7 35.63 30.87 -27.54
CA LEU A 7 35.35 31.13 -26.11
C LEU A 7 34.11 30.43 -25.54
N LEU A 8 33.25 29.84 -26.38
CA LEU A 8 32.02 29.19 -25.89
C LEU A 8 32.13 27.67 -25.70
N THR A 9 33.19 27.03 -26.19
CA THR A 9 33.39 25.57 -26.04
C THR A 9 34.17 25.20 -24.77
N ALA A 10 34.95 26.12 -24.20
CA ALA A 10 35.74 25.86 -23.00
C ALA A 10 34.89 25.82 -21.70
N SER A 11 33.70 26.43 -21.69
CA SER A 11 32.86 26.49 -20.48
C SER A 11 31.97 25.26 -20.28
N LEU A 12 31.68 24.47 -21.33
CA LEU A 12 30.89 23.24 -21.19
C LEU A 12 31.71 22.03 -20.72
N LEU A 13 33.03 22.00 -20.98
CA LEU A 13 33.89 20.88 -20.57
C LEU A 13 34.25 20.89 -19.07
N LEU A 14 34.16 22.03 -18.38
CA LEU A 14 34.44 22.11 -16.94
C LEU A 14 33.29 21.58 -16.07
N ILE A 15 32.05 21.53 -16.58
CA ILE A 15 30.89 21.06 -15.80
C ILE A 15 30.80 19.53 -15.81
N HIS A 16 31.23 18.87 -16.88
CA HIS A 16 31.17 17.40 -16.98
C HIS A 16 32.19 16.68 -16.08
N THR A 17 33.32 17.30 -15.76
CA THR A 17 34.42 16.66 -15.00
C THR A 17 34.25 16.68 -13.48
N GLN A 18 33.26 17.40 -12.94
CA GLN A 18 33.00 17.45 -11.49
C GLN A 18 31.94 16.44 -11.02
N LEU A 19 31.12 15.89 -11.92
CA LEU A 19 30.09 14.91 -11.57
C LEU A 19 30.64 13.49 -11.34
N GLU A 20 31.72 13.10 -12.03
CA GLU A 20 32.32 11.77 -11.87
C GLU A 20 33.06 11.58 -10.54
N LYS A 21 33.57 12.66 -9.93
CA LYS A 21 34.28 12.57 -8.63
C LYS A 21 33.33 12.35 -7.44
N VAL A 22 32.08 12.83 -7.53
CA VAL A 22 31.06 12.62 -6.49
C VAL A 22 30.54 11.18 -6.50
N TYR A 23 30.61 10.49 -7.64
CA TYR A 23 30.12 9.11 -7.78
C TYR A 23 31.13 8.02 -7.41
N ALA A 24 32.39 8.39 -7.12
CA ALA A 24 33.49 7.45 -6.92
C ALA A 24 33.93 7.25 -5.46
N THR A 25 33.14 7.72 -4.48
CA THR A 25 33.46 7.59 -3.04
C THR A 25 32.31 7.03 -2.23
N ASP A 26 31.81 5.84 -2.61
CA ASP A 26 31.10 4.98 -1.65
C ASP A 26 31.13 3.50 -2.04
N HIS A 27 32.33 2.97 -2.27
CA HIS A 27 32.53 1.53 -2.36
C HIS A 27 33.86 1.19 -1.69
N THR A 28 33.79 0.76 -0.43
CA THR A 28 34.38 -0.48 0.10
C THR A 28 34.36 -0.45 1.62
N LEU A 29 33.56 -1.35 2.21
CA LEU A 29 34.01 -2.26 3.26
C LEU A 29 32.92 -3.29 3.54
N GLU A 30 33.16 -4.49 3.04
CA GLU A 30 32.40 -5.69 3.36
C GLU A 30 32.58 -6.05 4.84
N ALA A 31 31.47 -6.33 5.51
CA ALA A 31 31.47 -7.19 6.69
C ALA A 31 30.47 -8.31 6.43
N ASN A 32 30.99 -9.53 6.33
CA ASN A 32 30.25 -10.77 6.25
C ASN A 32 29.19 -10.85 7.35
N LEU A 33 27.91 -10.77 6.97
CA LEU A 33 26.80 -11.27 7.78
C LEU A 33 26.00 -12.25 6.92
N ASN A 34 26.05 -13.52 7.30
CA ASN A 34 25.19 -14.59 6.81
C ASN A 34 23.77 -14.41 7.40
N VAL A 35 23.16 -13.24 7.14
CA VAL A 35 21.78 -12.92 7.54
C VAL A 35 20.89 -13.33 6.39
N LYS A 36 20.06 -14.35 6.62
CA LYS A 36 18.89 -14.62 5.78
C LYS A 36 18.13 -13.30 5.63
N LYS A 37 18.09 -12.79 4.41
CA LYS A 37 17.34 -11.60 4.03
C LYS A 37 15.86 -11.96 4.12
N GLU A 38 15.30 -11.85 5.31
CA GLU A 38 13.85 -11.86 5.50
C GLU A 38 13.34 -10.52 4.95
N GLU A 39 12.45 -10.61 3.98
CA GLU A 39 11.83 -9.46 3.33
C GLU A 39 11.04 -8.68 4.37
N VAL A 40 11.55 -7.53 4.79
CA VAL A 40 10.87 -6.66 5.77
C VAL A 40 9.65 -6.05 5.08
N LYS A 41 8.51 -6.73 5.22
CA LYS A 41 7.19 -6.22 4.85
C LYS A 41 6.99 -4.86 5.54
N PRO A 42 6.69 -3.78 4.80
CA PRO A 42 6.58 -2.43 5.36
C PRO A 42 5.61 -2.39 6.55
N PRO A 43 5.90 -1.59 7.59
CA PRO A 43 5.10 -1.54 8.81
C PRO A 43 3.70 -1.05 8.50
N VAL A 44 2.75 -1.97 8.61
CA VAL A 44 1.31 -1.71 8.51
C VAL A 44 0.92 -0.86 9.73
N LEU A 45 0.51 0.39 9.52
CA LEU A 45 -0.09 1.19 10.61
C LEU A 45 -1.47 0.59 10.90
N VAL A 46 -1.66 -0.06 12.05
CA VAL A 46 -2.91 -0.71 12.47
C VAL A 46 -3.49 -0.03 13.73
N SER A 47 -4.80 0.25 13.72
CA SER A 47 -5.49 0.99 14.81
C SER A 47 -6.20 0.07 15.78
N GLN A 48 -6.25 -1.22 15.45
CA GLN A 48 -6.81 -2.27 16.27
C GLN A 48 -5.70 -2.84 17.17
N SER A 49 -6.10 -3.51 18.25
CA SER A 49 -5.20 -4.10 19.25
C SER A 49 -4.16 -5.03 18.61
N VAL A 50 -3.12 -5.39 19.39
CA VAL A 50 -2.04 -6.28 18.96
C VAL A 50 -2.59 -7.61 18.42
N SER A 51 -3.73 -8.09 18.94
CA SER A 51 -4.38 -9.32 18.45
C SER A 51 -4.93 -9.16 17.03
N CYS A 52 -5.48 -8.01 16.67
CA CYS A 52 -5.97 -7.76 15.31
C CYS A 52 -4.83 -7.66 14.29
N VAL A 53 -3.69 -7.07 14.67
CA VAL A 53 -2.48 -7.09 13.84
C VAL A 53 -2.03 -8.54 13.58
N ARG A 54 -1.98 -9.35 14.64
CA ARG A 54 -1.59 -10.76 14.55
C ARG A 54 -2.57 -11.57 13.70
N LEU A 55 -3.87 -11.36 13.89
CA LEU A 55 -4.91 -12.01 13.10
C LEU A 55 -4.79 -11.62 11.63
N MET A 56 -4.64 -10.33 11.34
CA MET A 56 -4.51 -9.83 9.98
C MET A 56 -3.29 -10.43 9.28
N ASN A 57 -2.12 -10.45 9.94
CA ASN A 57 -0.93 -11.09 9.39
C ASN A 57 -1.13 -12.59 9.19
N PHE A 58 -1.68 -13.29 10.19
CA PHE A 58 -1.96 -14.71 10.08
C PHE A 58 -2.88 -15.04 8.88
N ILE A 59 -3.95 -14.28 8.69
CA ILE A 59 -4.87 -14.47 7.56
C ILE A 59 -4.20 -14.12 6.22
N ILE A 60 -3.39 -13.07 6.17
CA ILE A 60 -2.62 -12.74 4.95
C ILE A 60 -1.66 -13.89 4.58
N ASP A 61 -1.00 -14.48 5.57
CA ASP A 61 0.06 -15.47 5.33
C ASP A 61 -0.50 -16.89 5.07
N ASN A 62 -1.69 -17.21 5.61
CA ASN A 62 -2.26 -18.56 5.56
C ASN A 62 -3.56 -18.67 4.72
N GLY A 63 -4.19 -17.54 4.39
CA GLY A 63 -5.39 -17.50 3.56
C GLY A 63 -5.08 -17.33 2.08
N TYR A 64 -6.14 -17.22 1.27
CA TYR A 64 -6.03 -16.94 -0.17
C TYR A 64 -6.89 -15.75 -0.56
N LYS A 65 -6.32 -14.85 -1.37
CA LYS A 65 -7.00 -13.65 -1.85
C LYS A 65 -8.10 -14.04 -2.85
N VAL A 66 -9.35 -13.67 -2.55
CA VAL A 66 -10.53 -13.98 -3.39
C VAL A 66 -11.12 -12.74 -4.06
N GLY A 67 -10.64 -11.55 -3.71
CA GLY A 67 -11.03 -10.34 -4.41
C GLY A 67 -10.39 -9.08 -3.84
N GLU A 68 -10.55 -7.98 -4.57
CA GLU A 68 -10.02 -6.68 -4.22
C GLU A 68 -10.85 -5.57 -4.85
N VAL A 69 -10.89 -4.43 -4.17
CA VAL A 69 -11.25 -3.13 -4.72
C VAL A 69 -10.04 -2.22 -4.53
N SER A 70 -9.40 -1.90 -5.65
CA SER A 70 -8.14 -1.15 -5.64
C SER A 70 -8.35 0.35 -5.44
N SER A 71 -7.26 1.05 -5.14
CA SER A 71 -7.24 2.51 -4.98
C SER A 71 -7.71 3.26 -6.21
N PHE A 72 -7.48 2.72 -7.41
CA PHE A 72 -7.98 3.31 -8.65
C PHE A 72 -9.51 3.32 -8.70
N GLN A 73 -10.16 2.22 -8.30
CA GLN A 73 -11.63 2.15 -8.20
C GLN A 73 -12.17 3.06 -7.08
N LEU A 74 -11.35 3.32 -6.06
CA LEU A 74 -11.69 4.10 -4.87
C LEU A 74 -11.21 5.56 -4.94
N ILE A 75 -10.81 6.05 -6.11
CA ILE A 75 -10.29 7.42 -6.25
C ILE A 75 -11.31 8.49 -5.80
N ARG A 76 -12.61 8.20 -5.97
CA ARG A 76 -13.72 9.08 -5.54
C ARG A 76 -14.18 8.82 -4.09
N SER A 77 -13.61 7.83 -3.41
CA SER A 77 -13.93 7.58 -2.01
C SER A 77 -13.22 8.59 -1.11
N SER A 78 -13.98 9.23 -0.23
CA SER A 78 -13.45 10.23 0.71
C SER A 78 -12.63 9.60 1.84
N TRP A 79 -12.80 8.30 2.12
CA TRP A 79 -12.19 7.65 3.27
C TRP A 79 -11.65 6.23 3.01
N LEU A 80 -12.11 5.50 2.00
CA LEU A 80 -11.51 4.21 1.63
C LEU A 80 -10.37 4.39 0.63
N LYS A 81 -9.28 3.65 0.82
CA LYS A 81 -8.15 3.61 -0.11
C LYS A 81 -8.00 2.26 -0.80
N SER A 82 -8.14 1.15 -0.10
CA SER A 82 -8.12 -0.19 -0.70
C SER A 82 -8.92 -1.16 0.15
N VAL A 83 -9.45 -2.22 -0.46
CA VAL A 83 -10.16 -3.30 0.24
C VAL A 83 -9.77 -4.62 -0.37
N VAL A 84 -9.32 -5.59 0.44
CA VAL A 84 -8.94 -6.93 0.01
C VAL A 84 -9.79 -7.95 0.75
N ALA A 85 -10.29 -8.96 0.03
CA ALA A 85 -10.98 -10.11 0.62
C ALA A 85 -10.07 -11.33 0.59
N ILE A 86 -9.91 -11.97 1.76
CA ILE A 86 -9.08 -13.15 1.97
C ILE A 86 -9.95 -14.23 2.59
N GLU A 87 -9.82 -15.45 2.08
CA GLU A 87 -10.56 -16.60 2.57
C GLU A 87 -9.62 -17.58 3.28
N TYR A 88 -10.03 -18.06 4.45
CA TYR A 88 -9.28 -19.02 5.25
C TYR A 88 -10.28 -19.95 5.95
N LYS A 89 -10.15 -21.27 5.74
CA LYS A 89 -11.06 -22.30 6.27
C LYS A 89 -12.55 -21.97 6.05
N ASP A 90 -12.90 -21.61 4.81
CA ASP A 90 -14.25 -21.22 4.39
C ASP A 90 -14.84 -19.99 5.09
N VAL A 91 -14.02 -19.27 5.87
CA VAL A 91 -14.36 -17.98 6.48
C VAL A 91 -13.77 -16.86 5.63
N LEU A 92 -14.60 -15.87 5.31
CA LEU A 92 -14.18 -14.70 4.55
C LEU A 92 -13.83 -13.55 5.50
N TYR A 93 -12.62 -13.04 5.33
CA TYR A 93 -12.10 -11.87 6.01
C TYR A 93 -11.96 -10.73 5.00
N VAL A 94 -12.27 -9.52 5.43
CA VAL A 94 -12.05 -8.32 4.62
C VAL A 94 -11.05 -7.44 5.35
N ILE A 95 -10.03 -6.98 4.64
CA ILE A 95 -9.03 -6.03 5.14
C ILE A 95 -9.20 -4.74 4.36
N ALA A 96 -9.53 -3.66 5.07
CA ALA A 96 -9.70 -2.34 4.47
C ALA A 96 -8.57 -1.41 4.89
N GLU A 97 -8.01 -0.68 3.92
CA GLU A 97 -7.13 0.44 4.14
C GLU A 97 -7.96 1.74 4.09
N ILE A 98 -8.00 2.45 5.21
CA ILE A 98 -8.77 3.67 5.43
C ILE A 98 -7.82 4.88 5.47
N LYS A 99 -8.20 5.96 4.80
CA LYS A 99 -7.49 7.25 4.80
C LYS A 99 -7.71 7.94 6.15
N ARG A 100 -6.63 8.38 6.80
CA ARG A 100 -6.65 9.18 8.04
C ARG A 100 -6.62 10.68 7.78
N ASP A 101 -6.18 11.08 6.60
CA ASP A 101 -6.20 12.46 6.13
C ASP A 101 -6.94 12.58 4.79
N ARG A 102 -7.26 13.81 4.39
CA ARG A 102 -7.98 14.09 3.14
C ARG A 102 -7.19 13.69 1.88
N LEU A 103 -5.86 13.68 1.96
CA LEU A 103 -4.97 13.42 0.84
C LEU A 103 -4.68 11.92 0.68
N GLY A 104 -5.02 11.09 1.67
CA GLY A 104 -4.76 9.66 1.71
C GLY A 104 -3.28 9.29 1.92
N TYR A 105 -2.44 10.20 2.43
CA TYR A 105 -1.04 9.92 2.72
C TYR A 105 -0.88 9.07 3.97
N GLN A 106 -1.62 9.38 5.01
CA GLN A 106 -1.73 8.57 6.20
C GLN A 106 -2.91 7.61 6.07
N THR A 107 -2.64 6.33 6.28
CA THR A 107 -3.65 5.28 6.17
C THR A 107 -3.56 4.30 7.31
N GLN A 108 -4.62 3.52 7.45
CA GLN A 108 -4.76 2.57 8.53
C GLN A 108 -5.49 1.33 8.04
N HIS A 109 -5.01 0.16 8.47
CA HIS A 109 -5.67 -1.10 8.16
C HIS A 109 -6.61 -1.55 9.27
N TYR A 110 -7.75 -2.11 8.85
CA TYR A 110 -8.78 -2.71 9.69
C TYR A 110 -9.13 -4.08 9.12
N ILE A 111 -9.36 -5.06 10.00
CA ILE A 111 -9.87 -6.37 9.62
C ILE A 111 -11.34 -6.53 10.03
N PHE A 112 -12.10 -7.17 9.14
CA PHE A 112 -13.50 -7.51 9.28
C PHE A 112 -13.65 -9.03 9.16
N CYS A 113 -14.33 -9.64 10.12
CA CYS A 113 -14.38 -11.07 10.36
C CYS A 113 -15.72 -11.67 9.93
N ASN A 114 -15.70 -12.91 9.42
CA ASN A 114 -16.91 -13.67 9.11
C ASN A 114 -17.87 -12.94 8.16
N VAL A 115 -17.34 -12.24 7.16
CA VAL A 115 -18.14 -11.47 6.20
C VAL A 115 -18.88 -12.44 5.27
N PRO A 116 -20.22 -12.44 5.19
CA PRO A 116 -20.92 -13.34 4.29
C PRO A 116 -20.53 -13.08 2.83
N ARG A 117 -20.32 -14.13 2.03
CA ARG A 117 -19.97 -13.98 0.60
C ARG A 117 -20.98 -13.13 -0.17
N ARG A 118 -22.27 -13.18 0.20
CA ARG A 118 -23.31 -12.31 -0.36
C ARG A 118 -23.06 -10.82 -0.10
N ASN A 119 -22.57 -10.46 1.09
CA ASN A 119 -22.26 -9.09 1.49
C ASN A 119 -21.02 -8.59 0.74
N TRP A 120 -19.98 -9.41 0.66
CA TRP A 120 -18.82 -9.11 -0.18
C TRP A 120 -19.20 -8.87 -1.64
N ASN A 121 -20.02 -9.75 -2.21
CA ASN A 121 -20.49 -9.61 -3.58
C ASN A 121 -21.35 -8.35 -3.76
N ALA A 122 -22.19 -8.00 -2.78
CA ALA A 122 -22.99 -6.78 -2.80
C ALA A 122 -22.11 -5.52 -2.77
N PHE A 123 -21.08 -5.51 -1.93
CA PHE A 123 -20.09 -4.43 -1.89
C PHE A 123 -19.30 -4.28 -3.20
N ARG A 124 -18.79 -5.40 -3.74
CA ARG A 124 -17.86 -5.42 -4.87
C ARG A 124 -18.54 -5.27 -6.24
N ASN A 125 -19.63 -6.01 -6.48
CA ASN A 125 -20.14 -6.26 -7.83
C ASN A 125 -21.39 -5.45 -8.20
N ILE A 126 -22.08 -4.84 -7.23
CA ILE A 126 -23.26 -4.03 -7.58
C ILE A 126 -22.73 -2.76 -8.25
N TYR A 127 -23.01 -2.64 -9.55
CA TYR A 127 -22.83 -1.38 -10.29
C TYR A 127 -23.91 -0.41 -9.84
N ASP A 128 -23.78 0.05 -8.61
CA ASP A 128 -24.69 1.01 -8.02
C ASP A 128 -24.19 2.41 -8.38
N MET A 129 -24.85 3.03 -9.36
CA MET A 129 -24.53 4.42 -9.73
C MET A 129 -25.02 5.43 -8.67
N GLN A 130 -25.90 5.01 -7.75
CA GLN A 130 -26.46 5.86 -6.71
C GLN A 130 -25.60 5.87 -5.44
N HIS A 131 -24.84 4.80 -5.18
CA HIS A 131 -24.02 4.68 -3.98
C HIS A 131 -22.52 4.56 -4.30
N SER A 132 -21.73 5.37 -3.61
CA SER A 132 -20.29 5.27 -3.57
C SER A 132 -19.83 3.95 -2.96
N TYR A 133 -18.58 3.54 -3.25
CA TYR A 133 -17.97 2.40 -2.57
C TYR A 133 -17.93 2.55 -1.04
N GLY A 134 -17.80 3.78 -0.54
CA GLY A 134 -17.83 4.05 0.90
C GLY A 134 -19.20 3.70 1.52
N GLU A 135 -20.28 4.14 0.88
CA GLU A 135 -21.65 3.83 1.34
C GLU A 135 -21.94 2.32 1.28
N ARG A 136 -21.52 1.65 0.19
CA ARG A 136 -21.67 0.19 0.08
C ARG A 136 -20.82 -0.55 1.11
N PHE A 137 -19.59 -0.11 1.36
CA PHE A 137 -18.75 -0.71 2.39
C PHE A 137 -19.42 -0.58 3.76
N ASN A 138 -19.93 0.62 4.08
CA ASN A 138 -20.63 0.86 5.32
C ASN A 138 -21.86 -0.06 5.47
N ALA A 139 -22.65 -0.22 4.42
CA ALA A 139 -23.87 -1.03 4.44
C ALA A 139 -23.64 -2.55 4.52
N TYR A 140 -22.55 -3.05 3.92
CA TYR A 140 -22.37 -4.51 3.76
C TYR A 140 -21.22 -5.10 4.58
N ILE A 141 -20.23 -4.30 4.99
CA ILE A 141 -18.97 -4.78 5.58
C ILE A 141 -18.75 -4.23 6.99
N MET A 142 -19.15 -2.99 7.28
CA MET A 142 -18.74 -2.30 8.53
C MET A 142 -19.15 -3.05 9.81
N ASP A 143 -20.34 -3.65 9.83
CA ASP A 143 -20.87 -4.39 10.99
C ASP A 143 -20.09 -5.68 11.33
N TYR A 144 -19.12 -6.05 10.49
CA TYR A 144 -18.28 -7.23 10.66
C TYR A 144 -16.90 -6.89 11.23
N GLU A 145 -16.69 -5.70 11.79
CA GLU A 145 -15.40 -5.37 12.42
C GLU A 145 -15.03 -6.44 13.46
N CYS A 146 -13.81 -6.97 13.38
CA CYS A 146 -13.38 -8.01 14.30
C CYS A 146 -13.27 -7.45 15.72
N GLU A 147 -13.87 -8.16 16.68
CA GLU A 147 -13.61 -7.97 18.10
C GLU A 147 -12.24 -8.54 18.44
N CYS A 148 -11.22 -7.68 18.45
CA CYS A 148 -9.87 -8.05 18.79
C CYS A 148 -9.50 -7.51 20.16
N GLU A 149 -9.27 -8.40 21.13
CA GLU A 149 -8.80 -8.08 22.49
C GLU A 149 -7.28 -7.96 22.58
#